data_AF-A0A8J5JUC7-F1
#
_entry.id   AF-A0A8J5JUC7-F1
#
_cell.length_a   1.000
_cell.length_b   1.000
_cell.length_c   1.000
_cell.angle_alpha   90.00
_cell.angle_beta   90.00
_cell.angle_gamma   90.00
#
_symmetry.space_group_name_H-M   'P 1'
#
loop_
_entity.id
_entity.type
_entity.pdbx_description
1 polymer ?
#
loop_
_entity_poly.entity_id
_entity_poly.type
_entity_poly.pdbx_seq_one_letter_code
_entity_poly.pdbx_strand_id
1 'polypeptide(L)'
;MLTAVHDKGEELGFYMAVTTAITDFEQAALNAISNKLGPHVNAKACFYHLTQSTWRKIQSLGLSNRSKEDDIKHFCCMLDATEMLFCGFHPVDRVSNGMDDIKDNTPNGLEDLVDYFGATYVTGTYRRIGQTRQYPGPVTMRVRRISPSFPPEKWNVTLSTINNKDRTNNLCES
;
A
#
# COMPACT_ATOMS: atom_id res chain seq x y z
N MET A 1 1.86 18.04 -15.62
CA MET A 1 3.21 17.82 -15.07
C MET A 1 3.98 16.78 -15.88
N LEU A 2 3.57 15.51 -15.91
CA LEU A 2 4.29 14.44 -16.66
C LEU A 2 4.49 14.75 -18.15
N THR A 3 3.45 15.25 -18.83
CA THR A 3 3.54 15.67 -20.24
C THR A 3 4.56 16.80 -20.44
N ALA A 4 4.55 17.81 -19.56
CA ALA A 4 5.50 18.92 -19.65
C ALA A 4 6.96 18.49 -19.45
N VAL A 5 7.21 17.48 -18.61
CA VAL A 5 8.56 16.91 -18.43
C VAL A 5 8.99 16.14 -19.69
N HIS A 6 8.10 15.33 -20.25
CA HIS A 6 8.37 14.61 -21.49
C HIS A 6 8.63 15.56 -22.67
N ASP A 7 7.75 16.53 -22.88
CA ASP A 7 7.85 17.54 -23.94
C ASP A 7 9.15 18.36 -23.80
N LYS A 8 9.54 18.70 -22.56
CA LYS A 8 10.80 19.41 -22.31
C LYS A 8 12.03 18.54 -22.58
N GLY A 9 11.95 17.24 -22.30
CA GLY A 9 12.97 16.27 -22.66
C GLY A 9 13.19 16.23 -24.17
N GLU A 10 12.11 16.10 -24.94
CA GLU A 10 12.15 16.10 -26.40
C GLU A 10 12.69 17.42 -26.97
N GLU A 11 12.25 18.57 -26.43
CA GLU A 11 12.76 19.89 -26.82
C GLU A 11 14.27 20.02 -26.62
N LEU A 12 14.80 19.40 -25.56
CA LEU A 12 16.22 19.37 -25.24
C LEU A 12 16.99 18.25 -25.96
N GLY A 13 16.32 17.47 -26.83
CA GLY A 13 16.92 16.35 -27.56
C GLY A 13 17.16 15.09 -26.71
N PHE A 14 16.58 15.02 -25.51
CA PHE A 14 16.65 13.87 -24.63
C PHE A 14 15.43 12.97 -24.79
N TYR A 15 15.66 11.71 -25.14
CA TYR A 15 14.64 10.68 -25.07
C TYR A 15 14.60 10.11 -23.64
N MET A 16 13.53 10.41 -22.90
CA MET A 16 13.34 9.89 -21.54
C MET A 16 12.73 8.49 -21.57
N ALA A 17 13.59 7.47 -21.46
CA ALA A 17 13.15 6.09 -21.23
C ALA A 17 12.83 5.88 -19.74
N VAL A 18 11.67 6.37 -19.30
CA VAL A 18 11.21 6.19 -17.91
C VAL A 18 10.87 4.72 -17.70
N THR A 19 11.53 4.06 -16.76
CA THR A 19 11.26 2.65 -16.42
C THR A 19 10.44 2.49 -15.15
N THR A 20 10.58 3.42 -14.22
CA THR A 20 9.87 3.45 -12.94
C THR A 20 9.48 4.88 -12.63
N ALA A 21 8.25 5.09 -12.17
CA ALA A 21 7.78 6.37 -11.67
C ALA A 21 7.22 6.16 -10.27
N ILE A 22 7.67 6.96 -9.31
CA ILE A 22 7.27 6.87 -7.92
C ILE A 22 6.38 8.06 -7.60
N THR A 23 5.26 7.82 -6.93
CA THR A 23 4.27 8.84 -6.63
C THR A 23 3.60 8.56 -5.29
N ASP A 24 2.74 9.47 -4.86
CA ASP A 24 1.96 9.30 -3.64
C ASP A 24 0.86 8.23 -3.81
N PHE A 25 0.12 7.95 -2.73
CA PHE A 25 -1.00 7.03 -2.75
C PHE A 25 -2.25 7.69 -3.33
N GLU A 26 -2.16 8.20 -4.56
CA GLU A 26 -3.28 8.73 -5.32
C GLU A 26 -3.56 7.90 -6.57
N GLN A 27 -4.78 7.35 -6.64
CA GLN A 27 -5.21 6.56 -7.80
C GLN A 27 -5.19 7.39 -9.10
N ALA A 28 -5.43 8.70 -9.01
CA ALA A 28 -5.34 9.61 -10.14
C ALA A 28 -3.90 9.73 -10.67
N ALA A 29 -2.92 9.88 -9.78
CA ALA A 29 -1.50 9.95 -10.14
C ALA A 29 -1.01 8.64 -10.76
N LEU A 30 -1.33 7.50 -10.14
CA LEU A 30 -1.00 6.17 -10.67
C LEU A 30 -1.62 5.92 -12.06
N ASN A 31 -2.87 6.31 -12.25
CA ASN A 31 -3.54 6.21 -13.55
C ASN A 31 -2.90 7.15 -14.59
N ALA A 32 -2.53 8.37 -14.20
CA ALA A 32 -1.89 9.33 -15.09
C ALA A 32 -0.53 8.82 -15.59
N ILE A 33 0.27 8.20 -14.73
CA ILE A 33 1.54 7.55 -15.10
C ILE A 33 1.28 6.48 -16.16
N SER A 34 0.38 5.53 -15.89
CA SER A 34 0.10 4.44 -16.82
C SER A 34 -0.43 4.95 -18.17
N ASN A 35 -1.30 5.95 -18.15
CA ASN A 35 -1.90 6.52 -19.36
C ASN A 35 -0.95 7.39 -20.19
N LYS A 36 0.00 8.10 -19.54
CA LYS A 36 0.87 9.08 -20.22
C LYS A 36 2.24 8.53 -20.55
N LEU A 37 2.81 7.69 -19.70
CA LEU A 37 4.12 7.09 -19.94
C LEU A 37 4.01 5.68 -20.53
N GLY A 38 2.82 5.08 -20.50
CA GLY A 38 2.53 3.77 -21.06
C GLY A 38 2.58 2.64 -20.03
N PRO A 39 2.02 1.47 -20.38
CA PRO A 39 1.85 0.35 -19.45
C PRO A 39 3.17 -0.36 -19.08
N HIS A 40 4.26 -0.06 -19.78
CA HIS A 40 5.59 -0.60 -19.51
C HIS A 40 6.30 0.11 -18.35
N VAL A 41 5.83 1.30 -17.96
CA VAL A 41 6.39 2.04 -16.83
C VAL A 41 5.84 1.47 -15.53
N ASN A 42 6.75 1.10 -14.64
CA ASN A 42 6.40 0.61 -13.32
C ASN A 42 5.98 1.77 -12.41
N ALA A 43 4.68 1.98 -12.26
CA ALA A 43 4.13 2.97 -11.34
C ALA A 43 4.16 2.42 -9.91
N LYS A 44 4.97 3.04 -9.04
CA LYS A 44 5.15 2.63 -7.66
C LYS A 44 4.66 3.71 -6.69
N ALA A 45 4.09 3.29 -5.58
CA ALA A 45 3.71 4.19 -4.50
C ALA A 45 4.88 4.37 -3.51
N CYS A 46 5.08 5.59 -3.04
CA CYS A 46 6.22 5.96 -2.21
C CYS A 46 6.04 5.55 -0.75
N PHE A 47 7.04 4.88 -0.17
CA PHE A 47 7.06 4.51 1.24
C PHE A 47 6.87 5.71 2.19
N TYR A 48 7.49 6.86 1.89
CA TYR A 48 7.31 8.06 2.70
C TYR A 48 5.83 8.47 2.78
N HIS A 49 5.13 8.48 1.65
CA HIS A 49 3.70 8.77 1.59
C HIS A 49 2.82 7.68 2.23
N LEU A 50 3.30 6.42 2.31
CA LEU A 50 2.65 5.38 3.11
C LEU A 50 2.69 5.75 4.59
N THR A 51 3.88 6.07 5.12
CA THR A 51 4.03 6.44 6.55
C THR A 51 3.21 7.68 6.91
N GLN A 52 3.12 8.66 6.01
CA GLN A 52 2.23 9.80 6.20
C GLN A 52 0.75 9.40 6.24
N SER A 53 0.32 8.49 5.35
CA SER A 53 -1.06 8.02 5.30
C SER A 53 -1.44 7.25 6.57
N THR A 54 -0.54 6.40 7.07
CA THR A 54 -0.68 5.72 8.36
C THR A 54 -0.76 6.73 9.50
N TRP A 55 0.11 7.75 9.51
CA TRP A 55 0.08 8.80 10.53
C TRP A 55 -1.24 9.59 10.53
N ARG A 56 -1.75 10.00 9.36
CA ARG A 56 -3.06 10.65 9.24
C ARG A 56 -4.17 9.74 9.77
N LYS A 57 -4.08 8.43 9.53
CA LYS A 57 -5.05 7.48 10.07
C LYS A 57 -4.97 7.39 11.60
N ILE A 58 -3.77 7.28 12.18
CA ILE A 58 -3.53 7.30 13.64
C ILE A 58 -4.17 8.55 14.27
N GLN A 59 -3.98 9.71 13.65
CA GLN A 59 -4.60 10.96 14.10
C GLN A 59 -6.12 10.90 14.04
N SER A 60 -6.69 10.41 12.93
CA SER A 60 -8.15 10.31 12.77
C SER A 60 -8.81 9.36 13.78
N LEU A 61 -8.07 8.36 14.27
CA LEU A 61 -8.52 7.41 15.29
C LEU A 61 -8.30 7.93 16.73
N GLY A 62 -7.74 9.11 16.91
CA GLY A 62 -7.41 9.65 18.23
C GLY A 62 -6.22 8.96 18.92
N LEU A 63 -5.43 8.21 18.17
CA LEU A 63 -4.33 7.38 18.70
C LEU A 63 -2.99 8.14 18.84
N SER A 64 -2.94 9.43 18.50
CA SER A 64 -1.68 10.21 18.44
C SER A 64 -0.88 10.27 19.74
N ASN A 65 -1.54 10.16 20.89
CA ASN A 65 -0.83 10.12 22.17
C ASN A 65 -0.27 8.73 22.46
N ARG A 66 -1.03 7.68 22.12
CA ARG A 66 -0.61 6.29 22.29
C ARG A 66 0.51 5.90 21.34
N SER A 67 0.54 6.44 20.12
CA SER A 67 1.64 6.23 19.17
C SER A 67 2.99 6.79 19.61
N LYS A 68 3.07 7.45 20.77
CA LYS A 68 4.33 7.89 21.40
C LYS A 68 4.91 6.86 22.36
N GLU A 69 4.11 5.87 22.78
CA GLU A 69 4.57 4.72 23.56
C GLU A 69 5.51 3.89 22.67
N ASP A 70 6.66 3.48 23.20
CA ASP A 70 7.74 2.90 22.38
C ASP A 70 7.33 1.60 21.67
N ASP A 71 6.53 0.77 22.34
CA ASP A 71 5.97 -0.48 21.81
C ASP A 71 4.96 -0.22 20.68
N ILE A 72 4.07 0.75 20.86
CA ILE A 72 3.09 1.15 19.83
C ILE A 72 3.79 1.81 18.65
N LYS A 73 4.78 2.65 18.90
CA LYS A 73 5.61 3.26 17.85
C LYS A 73 6.32 2.18 17.05
N HIS A 74 6.91 1.19 17.72
CA HIS A 74 7.55 0.05 17.07
C HIS A 74 6.54 -0.75 16.24
N PHE A 75 5.34 -1.01 16.76
CA PHE A 75 4.27 -1.68 16.04
C PHE A 75 3.84 -0.92 14.78
N CYS A 76 3.64 0.40 14.86
CA CYS A 76 3.33 1.24 13.71
C CYS A 76 4.46 1.20 12.66
N CYS A 77 5.72 1.23 13.10
CA CYS A 77 6.86 1.05 12.19
C CYS A 77 6.84 -0.34 11.52
N MET A 78 6.50 -1.42 12.23
CA MET A 78 6.35 -2.75 11.63
C MET A 78 5.19 -2.79 10.62
N LEU A 79 4.07 -2.13 10.92
CA LEU A 79 2.92 -2.03 10.02
C LEU A 79 3.29 -1.30 8.72
N ASP A 80 3.97 -0.17 8.81
CA ASP A 80 4.48 0.54 7.62
C ASP A 80 5.54 -0.29 6.88
N ALA A 81 6.44 -0.94 7.64
CA ALA A 81 7.49 -1.80 7.12
C ALA A 81 7.01 -3.21 6.74
N THR A 82 5.71 -3.46 6.64
CA THR A 82 5.19 -4.73 6.07
C THR A 82 5.75 -4.96 4.66
N GLU A 83 6.09 -3.88 3.93
CA GLU A 83 6.97 -3.82 2.75
C GLU A 83 8.26 -4.65 2.87
N MET A 84 8.99 -4.51 3.97
CA MET A 84 10.31 -5.11 4.18
C MET A 84 10.26 -6.41 5.00
N LEU A 85 9.36 -6.50 5.98
CA LEU A 85 9.42 -7.54 7.02
C LEU A 85 9.09 -8.95 6.50
N PHE A 86 8.23 -9.07 5.47
CA PHE A 86 7.80 -10.37 4.94
C PHE A 86 8.38 -10.71 3.57
N CYS A 87 9.19 -9.82 3.02
CA CYS A 87 9.56 -9.83 1.61
C CYS A 87 11.06 -10.00 1.37
N GLY A 88 11.89 -9.95 2.43
CA GLY A 88 13.31 -10.29 2.33
C GLY A 88 13.59 -11.75 1.91
N PHE A 89 12.59 -12.64 1.95
CA PHE A 89 12.75 -14.06 1.58
C PHE A 89 11.60 -14.71 0.81
N HIS A 90 10.41 -14.08 0.69
CA HIS A 90 9.23 -14.77 0.14
C HIS A 90 8.39 -13.92 -0.82
N PRO A 91 7.71 -14.56 -1.81
CA PRO A 91 6.95 -13.86 -2.84
C PRO A 91 5.75 -13.07 -2.28
N VAL A 92 5.11 -12.28 -3.15
CA VAL A 92 3.90 -11.47 -2.86
C VAL A 92 2.77 -12.30 -2.22
N ASP A 93 2.79 -13.62 -2.44
CA ASP A 93 1.87 -14.60 -1.88
C ASP A 93 1.88 -14.67 -0.34
N ARG A 94 2.93 -14.21 0.35
CA ARG A 94 3.01 -14.21 1.82
C ARG A 94 2.68 -12.90 2.53
N VAL A 95 2.39 -11.83 1.78
CA VAL A 95 1.95 -10.55 2.38
C VAL A 95 0.63 -10.72 3.15
N SER A 96 -0.24 -11.62 2.69
CA SER A 96 -1.49 -11.94 3.41
C SER A 96 -1.22 -12.64 4.74
N ASN A 97 -0.27 -13.58 4.77
CA ASN A 97 0.11 -14.26 6.02
C ASN A 97 0.74 -13.29 7.02
N GLY A 98 1.61 -12.39 6.56
CA GLY A 98 2.20 -11.37 7.42
C GLY A 98 1.17 -10.41 8.00
N MET A 99 0.09 -10.12 7.25
CA MET A 99 -1.03 -9.34 7.76
C MET A 99 -1.80 -10.10 8.86
N ASP A 100 -1.95 -11.41 8.72
CA ASP A 100 -2.58 -12.25 9.75
C ASP A 100 -1.70 -12.31 11.01
N ASP A 101 -0.37 -12.42 10.87
CA ASP A 101 0.58 -12.35 11.99
C ASP A 101 0.51 -10.99 12.72
N ILE A 102 0.39 -9.88 11.98
CA ILE A 102 0.22 -8.54 12.54
C ILE A 102 -1.10 -8.43 13.32
N LYS A 103 -2.19 -9.01 12.80
CA LYS A 103 -3.48 -9.03 13.50
C LYS A 103 -3.40 -9.80 14.81
N ASP A 104 -2.74 -10.95 14.82
CA ASP A 104 -2.60 -11.78 16.02
C ASP A 104 -1.76 -11.10 17.11
N ASN A 105 -0.86 -10.18 16.73
CA ASN A 105 0.00 -9.42 17.65
C ASN A 105 -0.45 -7.96 17.82
N THR A 106 -1.69 -7.63 17.46
CA THR A 106 -2.19 -6.25 17.54
C THR A 106 -2.30 -5.81 19.01
N PRO A 107 -1.65 -4.70 19.42
CA PRO A 107 -1.83 -4.17 20.75
C PRO A 107 -3.27 -3.69 20.96
N ASN A 108 -3.80 -3.89 22.17
CA ASN A 108 -5.18 -3.51 22.51
C ASN A 108 -5.47 -2.06 22.11
N GLY A 109 -6.52 -1.84 21.33
CA GLY A 109 -6.98 -0.53 20.87
C GLY A 109 -6.34 -0.04 19.56
N LEU A 110 -5.58 -0.88 18.85
CA LEU A 110 -5.05 -0.61 17.50
C LEU A 110 -5.75 -1.39 16.39
N GLU A 111 -6.79 -2.17 16.72
CA GLU A 111 -7.48 -3.05 15.79
C GLU A 111 -8.03 -2.27 14.58
N ASP A 112 -8.62 -1.10 14.82
CA ASP A 112 -9.14 -0.23 13.75
C ASP A 112 -8.05 0.29 12.80
N LEU A 113 -6.82 0.46 13.29
CA LEU A 113 -5.69 0.87 12.46
C LEU A 113 -5.24 -0.29 11.56
N VAL A 114 -5.14 -1.49 12.13
CA VAL A 114 -4.76 -2.72 11.44
C VAL A 114 -5.80 -3.12 10.41
N ASP A 115 -7.09 -3.04 10.74
CA ASP A 115 -8.20 -3.30 9.83
C ASP A 115 -8.20 -2.30 8.66
N TYR A 116 -8.00 -1.01 8.94
CA TYR A 116 -7.84 0.00 7.89
C TYR A 116 -6.68 -0.35 6.96
N PHE A 117 -5.53 -0.71 7.51
CA PHE A 117 -4.33 -0.97 6.73
C PHE A 117 -4.53 -2.21 5.84
N GLY A 118 -5.03 -3.31 6.42
CA GLY A 118 -5.36 -4.53 5.69
C GLY A 118 -6.36 -4.28 4.56
N ALA A 119 -7.45 -3.56 4.86
CA ALA A 119 -8.47 -3.22 3.89
C ALA A 119 -7.96 -2.35 2.73
N THR A 120 -7.05 -1.41 3.03
CA THR A 120 -6.61 -0.39 2.07
C THR A 120 -5.44 -0.85 1.21
N TYR A 121 -4.52 -1.61 1.79
CA TYR A 121 -3.22 -1.91 1.19
C TYR A 121 -2.97 -3.40 0.92
N VAL A 122 -3.58 -4.33 1.68
CA VAL A 122 -3.20 -5.76 1.64
C VAL A 122 -4.32 -6.68 1.17
N THR A 123 -5.32 -6.91 2.03
CA THR A 123 -6.33 -7.96 1.84
C THR A 123 -7.59 -7.44 1.16
N GLY A 124 -7.84 -6.14 1.16
CA GLY A 124 -9.09 -5.58 0.65
C GLY A 124 -10.27 -5.81 1.59
N THR A 125 -11.48 -5.61 1.09
CA THR A 125 -12.71 -5.75 1.90
C THR A 125 -13.65 -6.80 1.33
N TYR A 126 -14.63 -7.24 2.11
CA TYR A 126 -15.71 -8.10 1.63
C TYR A 126 -17.03 -7.34 1.59
N ARG A 127 -17.70 -7.36 0.43
CA ARG A 127 -19.06 -6.80 0.27
C ARG A 127 -20.07 -7.93 0.21
N ARG A 128 -21.08 -7.87 1.07
CA ARG A 128 -22.24 -8.78 1.02
C ARG A 128 -23.02 -8.54 -0.27
N ILE A 129 -23.31 -9.60 -1.01
CA ILE A 129 -24.08 -9.55 -2.27
C ILE A 129 -25.48 -10.13 -2.08
N GLY A 130 -25.66 -11.03 -1.12
CA GLY A 130 -26.96 -11.61 -0.84
C GLY A 130 -26.90 -12.66 0.25
N GLN A 131 -28.08 -13.09 0.66
CA GLN A 131 -28.29 -14.12 1.66
C GLN A 131 -29.34 -15.07 1.10
N THR A 132 -28.98 -16.35 1.01
CA THR A 132 -29.93 -17.39 0.59
C THR A 132 -30.39 -18.13 1.83
N ARG A 133 -31.70 -18.21 2.02
CA ARG A 133 -32.33 -19.09 3.01
C ARG A 133 -33.02 -20.22 2.25
N GLN A 134 -32.56 -21.45 2.44
CA GLN A 134 -33.35 -22.63 2.10
C GLN A 134 -33.99 -23.16 3.38
N TYR A 135 -35.28 -23.48 3.34
CA TYR A 135 -35.95 -24.15 4.45
C TYR A 135 -36.44 -25.54 4.00
N PRO A 136 -36.17 -26.61 4.79
CA PRO A 136 -35.30 -26.62 5.96
C PRO A 136 -33.81 -26.58 5.53
N GLY A 137 -33.01 -25.68 6.09
CA GLY A 137 -31.60 -25.54 5.70
C GLY A 137 -30.87 -24.32 6.30
N PRO A 138 -29.52 -24.33 6.24
CA PRO A 138 -28.71 -23.24 6.77
C PRO A 138 -28.82 -21.96 5.93
N VAL A 139 -28.55 -20.84 6.59
CA VAL A 139 -28.41 -19.54 5.92
C VAL A 139 -27.06 -19.51 5.22
N THR A 140 -27.03 -19.34 3.90
CA THR A 140 -25.78 -19.13 3.16
C THR A 140 -25.58 -17.66 2.84
N MET A 141 -24.49 -17.08 3.34
CA MET A 141 -24.07 -15.72 3.02
C MET A 141 -23.20 -15.72 1.77
N ARG A 142 -23.57 -14.92 0.76
CA ARG A 142 -22.73 -14.68 -0.43
C ARG A 142 -22.00 -13.36 -0.29
N VAL A 143 -20.67 -13.41 -0.33
CA VAL A 143 -19.79 -12.24 -0.25
C VAL A 143 -18.92 -12.14 -1.51
N ARG A 144 -18.61 -10.90 -1.91
CA ARG A 144 -17.62 -10.59 -2.94
C ARG A 144 -16.37 -10.03 -2.26
N ARG A 145 -15.19 -10.48 -2.68
CA ARG A 145 -13.95 -9.78 -2.35
C ARG A 145 -13.82 -8.51 -3.21
N ILE A 146 -13.52 -7.39 -2.56
CA ILE A 146 -13.14 -6.12 -3.17
C ILE A 146 -11.64 -5.98 -2.97
N SER A 147 -10.89 -5.85 -4.06
CA SER A 147 -9.44 -5.65 -4.00
C SER A 147 -9.09 -4.38 -3.23
N PRO A 148 -7.94 -4.34 -2.54
CA PRO A 148 -7.45 -3.11 -1.90
C PRO A 148 -7.25 -2.01 -2.95
N SER A 149 -7.44 -0.75 -2.52
CA SER A 149 -7.26 0.43 -3.38
C SER A 149 -5.83 0.53 -3.91
N PHE A 150 -4.87 0.15 -3.07
CA PHE A 150 -3.44 0.16 -3.38
C PHE A 150 -2.87 -1.22 -3.08
N PRO A 151 -2.98 -2.17 -4.02
CA PRO A 151 -2.57 -3.54 -3.78
C PRO A 151 -1.05 -3.64 -3.63
N PRO A 152 -0.52 -4.68 -2.96
CA PRO A 152 0.90 -4.80 -2.64
C PRO A 152 1.82 -4.64 -3.85
N GLU A 153 1.41 -5.05 -5.04
CA GLU A 153 2.22 -4.94 -6.26
C GLU A 153 2.60 -3.48 -6.60
N LYS A 154 1.80 -2.51 -6.15
CA LYS A 154 2.05 -1.08 -6.39
C LYS A 154 3.06 -0.47 -5.42
N TRP A 155 3.15 -0.96 -4.19
CA TRP A 155 4.04 -0.38 -3.19
C TRP A 155 5.25 -1.27 -2.95
N ASN A 156 5.09 -2.59 -2.95
CA ASN A 156 6.14 -3.57 -2.73
C ASN A 156 7.40 -3.29 -3.58
N VAL A 157 8.47 -2.83 -2.92
CA VAL A 157 9.78 -2.51 -3.51
C VAL A 157 10.83 -3.62 -3.30
N THR A 158 10.42 -4.84 -2.93
CA THR A 158 11.34 -5.97 -2.62
C THR A 158 12.42 -6.19 -3.66
N LEU A 159 12.05 -6.26 -4.93
CA LEU A 159 13.00 -6.43 -6.02
C LEU A 159 13.94 -5.22 -6.15
N SER A 160 13.47 -4.02 -5.85
CA SER A 160 14.32 -2.82 -5.84
C SER A 160 15.32 -2.87 -4.68
N THR A 161 14.88 -3.28 -3.49
CA THR A 161 15.73 -3.43 -2.29
C THR A 161 16.80 -4.51 -2.47
N ILE A 162 16.44 -5.66 -3.03
CA ILE A 162 17.38 -6.78 -3.30
C ILE A 162 18.37 -6.39 -4.41
N ASN A 163 17.93 -5.63 -5.42
CA ASN A 163 18.79 -5.18 -6.52
C ASN A 163 19.55 -3.88 -6.21
N ASN A 164 19.56 -3.43 -4.94
CA ASN A 164 20.20 -2.19 -4.50
C ASN A 164 19.82 -0.94 -5.33
N LYS A 165 18.58 -0.93 -5.86
CA LYS A 165 17.99 0.23 -6.51
C LYS A 165 17.53 1.21 -5.44
N ASP A 166 17.40 2.48 -5.81
CA ASP A 166 17.05 3.56 -4.88
C ASP A 166 15.83 3.17 -4.05
N ARG A 167 16.08 3.03 -2.74
CA ARG A 167 15.02 3.09 -1.74
C ARG A 167 14.66 4.56 -1.70
N THR A 168 13.40 4.91 -1.95
CA THR A 168 12.95 6.29 -1.75
C THR A 168 12.89 6.56 -0.25
N ASN A 169 14.07 6.74 0.35
CA ASN A 169 14.25 7.51 1.55
C ASN A 169 14.11 8.99 1.18
N ASN A 170 13.75 9.79 2.17
CA ASN A 170 13.16 11.13 2.10
C ASN A 170 14.02 12.24 1.44
N LEU A 171 14.96 11.93 0.54
CA LEU A 171 15.90 12.89 -0.04
C LEU A 171 15.29 13.79 -1.13
N CYS A 172 14.17 13.40 -1.76
CA CYS A 172 13.51 14.18 -2.80
C CYS A 172 12.11 14.69 -2.42
N GLU A 173 11.63 14.41 -1.22
CA GLU A 173 10.24 14.66 -0.78
C GLU A 173 10.23 15.31 0.61
N SER A 174 10.60 16.59 0.67
CA SER A 174 10.44 17.47 1.84
C SER A 174 9.56 18.66 1.50
#